data_AF-K2E128-F1
#
_entry.id   AF-K2E128-F1
#
_cell.length_a   1.000
_cell.length_b   1.000
_cell.length_c   1.000
_cell.angle_alpha   90.00
_cell.angle_beta   90.00
_cell.angle_gamma   90.00
#
_symmetry.space_group_name_H-M   'P 1'
#
loop_
_entity.id
_entity.type
_entity.pdbx_description
1 polymer ?
#
loop_
_entity_poly.entity_id
_entity_poly.type
_entity_poly.pdbx_seq_one_letter_code
_entity_poly.pdbx_strand_id
1 'polypeptide(L)'
;MENLYDQTSYKKVIFAAMSKRNFFLREHIIRFILKQGFTPTCAFMMYSYFLLDTVERDALISANNALIERSDELWVFGDISDGVQEEIKLAKRLNQPIKYFSTCITPSCEFKEISEAEAVVENHC
;
A
#
# COMPACT_ATOMS: atom_id res chain seq x y z
N MET A 1 29.66 -12.44 8.50
CA MET A 1 28.35 -12.30 9.16
C MET A 1 27.92 -10.86 8.95
N GLU A 2 26.85 -10.65 8.18
CA GLU A 2 26.22 -9.34 8.06
C GLU A 2 25.60 -8.97 9.43
N ASN A 3 25.75 -7.72 9.85
CA ASN A 3 25.18 -7.23 11.10
C ASN A 3 23.66 -7.14 10.97
N LEU A 4 22.93 -8.05 11.62
CA LEU A 4 21.45 -8.11 11.59
C LEU A 4 20.75 -6.86 12.12
N TYR A 5 21.49 -5.95 12.77
CA TYR A 5 20.97 -4.69 13.32
C TYR A 5 21.41 -3.46 12.52
N ASP A 6 22.11 -3.63 11.39
CA ASP A 6 22.39 -2.53 10.48
C ASP A 6 21.12 -2.14 9.71
N GLN A 7 20.42 -1.14 10.24
CA GLN A 7 19.19 -0.58 9.67
C GLN A 7 19.49 0.52 8.62
N THR A 8 20.67 0.55 8.00
CA THR A 8 20.96 1.58 6.99
C THR A 8 20.05 1.41 5.75
N SER A 9 19.76 0.17 5.39
CA SER A 9 18.67 -0.21 4.48
C SER A 9 17.35 -0.36 5.25
N TYR A 10 16.19 -0.16 4.60
CA TYR A 10 14.86 -0.36 5.18
C TYR A 10 14.36 0.68 6.22
N LYS A 11 15.02 1.84 6.36
CA LYS A 11 14.60 2.90 7.30
C LYS A 11 13.20 3.45 7.04
N LYS A 12 12.82 3.58 5.76
CA LYS A 12 11.51 4.11 5.39
C LYS A 12 10.46 3.02 5.40
N VAL A 13 9.35 3.31 6.04
CA VAL A 13 8.12 2.52 6.05
C VAL A 13 7.21 3.01 4.93
N ILE A 14 6.76 2.08 4.09
CA ILE A 14 5.92 2.36 2.94
C ILE A 14 4.55 1.72 3.18
N PHE A 15 3.51 2.53 3.20
CA PHE A 15 2.14 2.04 3.18
C PHE A 15 1.73 1.69 1.75
N ALA A 16 1.50 0.42 1.47
CA ALA A 16 1.06 -0.05 0.16
C ALA A 16 -0.48 -0.04 0.07
N ALA A 17 -1.03 0.99 -0.56
CA ALA A 17 -2.45 1.15 -0.82
C ALA A 17 -2.85 0.37 -2.09
N MET A 18 -3.88 -0.47 -1.99
CA MET A 18 -4.37 -1.25 -3.13
C MET A 18 -5.86 -1.56 -2.97
N SER A 19 -6.58 -1.68 -4.09
CA SER A 19 -7.97 -2.14 -4.07
C SER A 19 -8.09 -3.57 -3.54
N LYS A 20 -9.23 -3.90 -2.94
CA LYS A 20 -9.60 -5.29 -2.61
C LYS A 20 -9.60 -6.21 -3.83
N ARG A 21 -9.83 -5.67 -5.03
CA ARG A 21 -9.73 -6.42 -6.30
C ARG A 21 -8.32 -6.93 -6.53
N ASN A 22 -7.31 -6.21 -6.03
CA ASN A 22 -5.89 -6.54 -6.15
C ASN A 22 -5.34 -7.30 -4.94
N PHE A 23 -6.20 -7.81 -4.03
CA PHE A 23 -5.77 -8.56 -2.84
C PHE A 23 -4.84 -9.73 -3.17
N PHE A 24 -5.05 -10.39 -4.32
CA PHE A 24 -4.23 -11.50 -4.78
C PHE A 24 -2.80 -11.08 -5.15
N LEU A 25 -2.54 -9.79 -5.42
CA LEU A 25 -1.22 -9.24 -5.74
C LEU A 25 -0.42 -8.84 -4.49
N ARG A 26 -1.00 -8.89 -3.28
CA ARG A 26 -0.39 -8.34 -2.07
C ARG A 26 1.06 -8.79 -1.87
N GLU A 27 1.37 -10.08 -2.03
CA GLU A 27 2.72 -10.62 -1.82
C GLU A 27 3.71 -10.12 -2.89
N HIS A 28 3.25 -9.93 -4.13
CA HIS A 28 4.06 -9.34 -5.20
C HIS A 28 4.38 -7.87 -4.91
N ILE A 29 3.41 -7.11 -4.41
CA ILE A 29 3.57 -5.70 -4.02
C ILE A 29 4.57 -5.58 -2.86
N ILE A 30 4.40 -6.39 -1.82
CA ILE A 30 5.30 -6.43 -0.65
C ILE A 30 6.73 -6.79 -1.10
N ARG A 31 6.87 -7.82 -1.95
CA ARG A 31 8.17 -8.19 -2.52
C ARG A 31 8.80 -7.05 -3.33
N PHE A 32 8.00 -6.32 -4.10
CA PHE A 32 8.50 -5.18 -4.88
C PHE A 32 9.09 -4.10 -3.97
N ILE A 33 8.36 -3.70 -2.91
CA ILE A 33 8.83 -2.70 -1.95
C ILE A 33 10.10 -3.16 -1.23
N LEU A 34 10.16 -4.42 -0.81
CA LEU A 34 11.36 -5.00 -0.19
C LEU A 34 12.58 -4.94 -1.12
N LYS A 35 12.40 -5.25 -2.41
CA LYS A 35 13.48 -5.16 -3.40
C LYS A 35 14.01 -3.75 -3.62
N GLN A 36 13.20 -2.73 -3.31
CA GLN A 36 13.62 -1.32 -3.35
C GLN A 36 14.33 -0.88 -2.06
N GLY A 37 14.50 -1.77 -1.07
CA GLY A 37 15.19 -1.47 0.18
C GLY A 37 14.34 -0.71 1.20
N PHE A 38 13.01 -0.86 1.15
CA PHE A 38 12.07 -0.21 2.07
C PHE A 38 11.25 -1.22 2.87
N THR A 39 10.78 -0.81 4.06
CA THR A 39 9.94 -1.64 4.93
C THR A 39 8.47 -1.49 4.50
N PRO A 40 7.80 -2.55 4.01
CA PRO A 40 6.41 -2.43 3.60
C PRO A 40 5.42 -2.65 4.75
N THR A 41 4.28 -1.99 4.67
CA THR A 41 3.05 -2.30 5.43
C THR A 41 1.83 -2.17 4.52
N CYS A 42 0.76 -2.91 4.78
CA CYS A 42 -0.54 -2.68 4.14
C CYS A 42 -1.68 -3.32 4.94
N ALA A 43 -2.90 -2.82 4.71
CA ALA A 43 -4.12 -3.34 5.34
C ALA A 43 -4.25 -4.86 5.17
N PHE A 44 -4.00 -5.38 3.97
CA PHE A 44 -4.21 -6.79 3.62
C PHE A 44 -3.17 -7.75 4.20
N MET A 45 -2.01 -7.26 4.63
CA MET A 45 -1.05 -8.06 5.38
C MET A 45 -1.35 -8.02 6.88
N MET A 46 -1.83 -6.89 7.39
CA MET A 46 -2.13 -6.70 8.80
C MET A 46 -3.45 -7.36 9.22
N TYR A 47 -4.46 -7.31 8.35
CA TYR A 47 -5.83 -7.71 8.67
C TYR A 47 -6.38 -8.80 7.73
N SER A 48 -5.51 -9.44 6.93
CA SER A 48 -5.93 -10.40 5.89
C SER A 48 -7.07 -9.81 5.04
N TYR A 49 -8.03 -10.61 4.58
CA TYR A 49 -9.22 -10.10 3.91
C TYR A 49 -10.25 -9.62 4.95
N PHE A 50 -10.05 -8.39 5.44
CA PHE A 50 -10.97 -7.66 6.35
C PHE A 50 -11.38 -8.45 7.61
N LEU A 51 -10.49 -9.31 8.10
CA LEU A 51 -10.66 -10.14 9.30
C LEU A 51 -12.01 -10.90 9.37
N LEU A 52 -12.47 -11.43 8.22
CA LEU A 52 -13.67 -12.27 8.09
C LEU A 52 -14.97 -11.60 8.58
N ASP A 53 -15.06 -10.27 8.49
CA ASP A 53 -16.21 -9.48 8.93
C ASP A 53 -16.54 -9.66 10.43
N THR A 54 -15.57 -10.11 11.23
CA THR A 54 -15.72 -10.30 12.69
C THR A 54 -15.41 -9.04 13.50
N VAL A 55 -14.91 -8.00 12.84
CA VAL A 55 -14.55 -6.71 13.44
C VAL A 55 -15.26 -5.60 12.67
N GLU A 56 -15.79 -4.63 13.41
CA GLU A 56 -16.45 -3.46 12.83
C GLU A 56 -15.52 -2.71 11.86
N ARG A 57 -16.09 -2.33 10.71
CA ARG A 57 -15.34 -1.71 9.62
C ARG A 57 -14.63 -0.42 10.04
N ASP A 58 -15.28 0.38 10.89
CA ASP A 58 -14.73 1.66 11.37
C ASP A 58 -13.47 1.48 12.23
N ALA A 59 -13.39 0.38 12.98
CA ALA A 59 -12.20 0.04 13.75
C ALA A 59 -11.02 -0.30 12.82
N LEU A 60 -11.27 -1.06 11.75
CA LEU A 60 -10.25 -1.38 10.74
C LEU A 60 -9.80 -0.12 10.00
N ILE A 61 -10.72 0.77 9.61
CA ILE A 61 -10.38 2.05 8.98
C ILE A 61 -9.51 2.90 9.91
N SER A 62 -9.88 3.01 11.19
CA SER A 62 -9.12 3.78 12.17
C SER A 62 -7.71 3.23 12.38
N ALA A 63 -7.59 1.90 12.48
CA ALA A 63 -6.29 1.24 12.61
C ALA A 63 -5.42 1.43 11.35
N ASN A 64 -6.04 1.38 10.17
CA ASN A 64 -5.36 1.60 8.90
C ASN A 64 -4.87 3.05 8.75
N ASN A 65 -5.68 4.04 9.13
CA ASN A 65 -5.27 5.44 9.18
C ASN A 65 -4.06 5.64 10.10
N ALA A 66 -4.08 5.00 11.27
CA ALA A 66 -2.96 5.05 12.21
C ALA A 66 -1.67 4.41 11.64
N LEU A 67 -1.78 3.41 10.77
CA LEU A 67 -0.62 2.84 10.05
C LEU A 67 -0.10 3.79 8.97
N ILE A 68 -0.99 4.47 8.24
CA ILE A 68 -0.60 5.49 7.26
C ILE A 68 0.15 6.63 7.96
N GLU A 69 -0.37 7.15 9.07
CA GLU A 69 0.28 8.20 9.87
C GLU A 69 1.70 7.83 10.36
N ARG A 70 1.97 6.54 10.55
CA ARG A 70 3.28 6.02 10.98
C ARG A 70 4.21 5.66 9.81
N SER A 71 3.72 5.72 8.59
CA SER A 71 4.49 5.42 7.39
C SER A 71 5.19 6.69 6.88
N ASP A 72 6.32 6.51 6.22
CA ASP A 72 7.07 7.61 5.61
C ASP A 72 6.48 8.02 4.26
N GLU A 73 5.94 7.06 3.49
CA GLU A 73 5.34 7.29 2.17
C GLU A 73 4.10 6.41 1.97
N LEU A 74 3.20 6.84 1.07
CA LEU A 74 2.05 6.05 0.61
C LEU A 74 2.22 5.69 -0.87
N TRP A 75 2.23 4.39 -1.18
CA TRP A 75 2.40 3.89 -2.55
C TRP A 75 1.13 3.20 -3.01
N VAL A 76 0.55 3.68 -4.10
CA VAL A 76 -0.72 3.21 -4.68
C VAL A 76 -0.44 2.20 -5.78
N PHE A 77 -1.06 1.02 -5.69
CA PHE A 77 -0.89 -0.06 -6.66
C PHE A 77 -2.20 -0.38 -7.38
N GLY A 78 -2.23 -0.02 -8.66
CA GLY A 78 -3.37 -0.23 -9.55
C GLY A 78 -4.47 0.81 -9.41
N ASP A 79 -5.68 0.42 -9.81
CA ASP A 79 -6.83 1.30 -9.83
C ASP A 79 -7.21 1.77 -8.41
N ILE A 80 -7.60 3.05 -8.33
CA ILE A 80 -7.93 3.73 -7.09
C ILE A 80 -9.38 3.41 -6.72
N SER A 81 -9.55 2.53 -5.73
CA SER A 81 -10.86 2.31 -5.07
C SER A 81 -11.23 3.47 -4.15
N ASP A 82 -12.50 3.55 -3.71
CA ASP A 82 -12.94 4.55 -2.72
C ASP A 82 -12.10 4.53 -1.44
N GLY A 83 -11.78 3.33 -0.94
CA GLY A 83 -10.94 3.18 0.25
C GLY A 83 -9.55 3.78 0.04
N VAL A 84 -8.92 3.45 -1.10
CA VAL A 84 -7.62 4.01 -1.49
C VAL A 84 -7.69 5.52 -1.69
N GLN A 85 -8.81 6.05 -2.19
CA GLN A 85 -9.00 7.49 -2.32
C GLN A 85 -8.99 8.20 -0.97
N GLU A 86 -9.60 7.62 0.07
CA GLU A 86 -9.55 8.16 1.44
C GLU A 86 -8.14 8.08 2.04
N GLU A 87 -7.40 6.99 1.76
CA GLU A 87 -5.99 6.84 2.17
C GLU A 87 -5.11 7.92 1.50
N ILE A 88 -5.30 8.18 0.20
CA ILE A 88 -4.60 9.26 -0.53
C ILE A 88 -4.94 10.63 0.07
N LYS A 89 -6.21 10.90 0.38
CA LYS A 89 -6.63 12.16 1.03
C LYS A 89 -5.93 12.34 2.37
N LEU A 90 -5.82 11.27 3.17
CA LEU A 90 -5.08 11.30 4.43
C LEU A 90 -3.60 11.60 4.22
N ALA A 91 -2.93 10.88 3.32
CA ALA A 91 -1.51 11.10 3.03
C ALA A 91 -1.21 12.52 2.53
N LYS A 92 -2.09 13.09 1.68
CA LYS A 92 -2.01 14.49 1.25
C LYS A 92 -2.11 15.47 2.42
N ARG A 93 -3.04 15.25 3.35
CA ARG A 93 -3.17 16.08 4.58
C ARG A 93 -1.92 16.01 5.45
N LEU A 94 -1.26 14.86 5.49
CA LEU A 94 -0.03 14.63 6.24
C LEU A 94 1.24 15.12 5.52
N ASN A 95 1.12 15.64 4.29
CA ASN A 95 2.25 15.98 3.40
C ASN A 95 3.21 14.80 3.16
N GLN A 96 2.70 13.57 3.16
CA GLN A 96 3.49 12.39 2.84
C GLN A 96 3.73 12.30 1.32
N PRO A 97 4.91 11.85 0.87
CA PRO A 97 5.13 11.50 -0.52
C PRO A 97 4.17 10.40 -0.96
N ILE A 98 3.58 10.59 -2.15
CA ILE A 98 2.67 9.62 -2.75
C ILE A 98 3.25 9.18 -4.10
N LYS A 99 3.32 7.87 -4.31
CA LYS A 99 3.72 7.28 -5.60
C LYS A 99 2.62 6.39 -6.14
N TYR A 100 2.50 6.34 -7.47
CA TYR A 100 1.48 5.57 -8.16
C TYR A 100 2.15 4.53 -9.04
N PHE A 101 1.61 3.31 -9.04
CA PHE A 101 2.13 2.20 -9.82
C PHE A 101 1.01 1.54 -10.61
N SER A 102 1.29 1.20 -11.88
CA SER A 102 0.36 0.46 -12.73
C SER A 102 0.05 -0.93 -12.15
N THR A 103 -1.15 -1.46 -12.40
CA THR A 103 -1.41 -2.90 -12.15
C THR A 103 -0.53 -3.75 -13.06
N CYS A 104 -0.16 -4.94 -12.59
CA CYS A 104 0.23 -6.00 -13.50
C CYS A 104 -0.11 -7.37 -12.91
N ILE A 105 -0.52 -8.29 -13.79
CA ILE A 105 -1.24 -9.52 -13.42
C ILE A 105 -0.37 -10.76 -13.69
N THR A 106 0.94 -10.59 -13.94
CA THR A 106 1.84 -11.71 -14.26
C THR A 106 2.75 -12.08 -13.10
N PRO A 107 3.18 -13.35 -12.96
CA PRO A 107 4.11 -13.77 -11.88
C PRO A 107 5.46 -13.03 -11.89
N SER A 108 5.87 -12.51 -13.05
CA SER A 108 7.09 -11.72 -13.26
C SER A 108 6.86 -10.22 -13.09
N CYS A 109 5.81 -9.82 -12.37
CA CYS A 109 5.37 -8.44 -12.34
C CYS A 109 6.46 -7.47 -11.87
N GLU A 110 6.79 -6.51 -12.73
CA GLU A 110 7.55 -5.32 -12.38
C GLU A 110 6.58 -4.14 -12.40
N PHE A 111 6.24 -3.64 -11.21
CA PHE A 111 5.38 -2.47 -11.08
C PHE A 111 6.11 -1.26 -11.65
N LYS A 112 5.45 -0.57 -12.59
CA LYS A 112 5.98 0.65 -13.20
C LYS A 112 5.36 1.85 -12.51
N GLU A 113 6.23 2.76 -12.05
CA GLU A 113 5.78 4.04 -11.53
C GLU A 113 5.13 4.85 -12.65
N ILE A 114 3.96 5.42 -12.37
CA ILE A 114 3.18 6.25 -13.27
C ILE A 114 2.89 7.60 -12.59
N SER A 115 2.51 8.60 -13.37
CA SER A 115 2.06 9.88 -12.80
C SER A 115 0.68 9.75 -12.16
N GLU A 116 0.36 10.65 -11.23
CA GLU A 116 -0.99 10.75 -10.64
C GLU A 116 -2.07 10.95 -11.71
N ALA A 117 -1.75 11.69 -12.79
CA ALA A 117 -2.67 11.93 -13.90
C ALA A 117 -3.00 10.68 -14.72
N GLU A 118 -2.11 9.68 -14.70
CA GLU A 118 -2.32 8.39 -15.36
C GLU A 118 -3.05 7.38 -14.45
N ALA A 119 -3.19 7.67 -13.16
CA ALA A 119 -3.86 6.78 -12.23
C ALA A 119 -5.38 6.73 -12.51
N VAL A 120 -5.91 5.52 -12.60
CA VAL A 120 -7.31 5.29 -12.94
C VAL A 120 -8.13 5.09 -11.67
N VAL A 121 -9.28 5.75 -11.56
CA VAL A 121 -10.25 5.50 -10.50
C VAL A 121 -11.12 4.31 -10.89
N GLU A 122 -11.36 3.40 -9.94
CA GLU A 122 -12.25 2.27 -10.19
C GLU A 122 -13.67 2.75 -10.51
N ASN A 123 -14.25 2.26 -11.60
CA ASN A 123 -15.67 2.47 -11.87
C ASN A 123 -16.52 1.52 -11.01
N HIS A 124 -17.54 2.08 -10.35
CA HIS A 124 -18.60 1.34 -9.67
C HIS A 124 -19.58 0.79 -10.71
N CYS A 125 -19.28 -0.41 -11.24
CA CYS A 125 -20.30 -1.25 -11.88
C CYS A 125 -21.03 -2.06 -10.82
#